data_AF-A0A2P8L8Q1-F1
#
_entry.id   AF-A0A2P8L8Q1-F1
#
_cell.length_a   1.000
_cell.length_b   1.000
_cell.length_c   1.000
_cell.angle_alpha   90.00
_cell.angle_beta   90.00
_cell.angle_gamma   90.00
#
_symmetry.space_group_name_H-M   'P 1'
#
loop_
_entity.id
_entity.type
_entity.pdbx_description
1 polymer ?
#
loop_
_entity_poly.entity_id
_entity_poly.type
_entity_poly.pdbx_seq_one_letter_code
_entity_poly.pdbx_strand_id
1 'polypeptide(L)'
;MAVKPKAFKELYAKAAGRCAMCPNYESVFKDTICSVEISNKNMSEVAHVIAQSKKGPRGEDGYTGDIDDYDNLVLLCPTHHKAVDDNPSSFPSSWLRAKKKELEQWVNNSLQLDSRRNSDVNALRLLMKNLAFTRIRAQCDDLPDSFDLNFFDTGTTLDNFPIDLPDARPFYDGVLEAKFSEFEKSYRELSWILSSHIETEKKGTISVYREAIQRGSRYYVPLNKGELYAIEESFEIQNEIRARREKFLNCYVELMKYLRFNYPEIDLNSYEPYQW
;
A
#
# COMPACT_ATOMS: atom_id res chain seq x y z
N MET A 1 35.49 14.27 25.09
CA MET A 1 34.44 13.86 26.05
C MET A 1 33.34 13.16 25.26
N ALA A 2 32.74 12.11 25.80
CA ALA A 2 31.89 11.20 25.02
C ALA A 2 30.43 11.28 25.47
N VAL A 3 29.57 11.74 24.56
CA VAL A 3 28.12 11.55 24.64
C VAL A 3 27.80 10.08 24.93
N LYS A 4 26.80 9.82 25.77
CA LYS A 4 26.40 8.45 26.11
C LYS A 4 26.04 7.66 24.83
N PRO A 5 26.55 6.43 24.64
CA PRO A 5 26.29 5.67 23.41
C PRO A 5 24.79 5.46 23.11
N LYS A 6 23.95 5.34 24.15
CA LYS A 6 22.50 5.25 24.00
C LYS A 6 21.90 6.53 23.41
N ALA A 7 22.20 7.68 24.01
CA ALA A 7 21.71 8.98 23.57
C ALA A 7 22.20 9.32 22.15
N PHE A 8 23.45 8.99 21.83
CA PHE A 8 24.00 9.14 20.49
C PHE A 8 23.23 8.32 19.46
N LYS A 9 22.99 7.03 19.72
CA LYS A 9 22.22 6.16 18.82
C LYS A 9 20.79 6.65 18.62
N GLU A 10 20.14 7.05 19.70
CA GLU A 10 18.77 7.59 19.64
C GLU A 10 18.70 8.88 18.81
N LEU A 11 19.61 9.82 19.06
CA LEU A 11 19.73 11.05 18.28
C LEU A 11 19.94 10.74 16.79
N TYR A 12 20.89 9.86 16.49
CA TYR A 12 21.24 9.52 15.12
C TYR A 12 20.09 8.85 14.36
N ALA A 13 19.36 7.94 15.04
CA ALA A 13 18.20 7.25 14.48
C ALA A 13 17.07 8.22 14.15
N LYS A 14 16.74 9.12 15.08
CA LYS A 14 15.65 10.10 14.89
C LYS A 14 16.01 11.22 13.90
N ALA A 15 17.29 11.58 13.82
CA ALA A 15 17.79 12.53 12.83
C ALA A 15 18.01 11.90 11.43
N ALA A 16 17.89 10.57 11.30
CA ALA A 16 18.19 9.82 10.08
C ALA A 16 19.55 10.18 9.44
N GLY A 17 20.58 10.44 10.26
CA GLY A 17 21.91 10.84 9.79
C GLY A 17 21.94 12.18 9.04
N ARG A 18 21.05 13.12 9.36
CA ARG A 18 20.95 14.43 8.71
C ARG A 18 21.26 15.57 9.67
N CYS A 19 21.81 16.65 9.12
CA CYS A 19 22.09 17.86 9.89
C CYS A 19 20.80 18.65 10.11
N ALA A 20 20.51 19.04 11.35
CA ALA A 20 19.31 19.80 11.71
C ALA A 20 19.27 21.24 11.15
N MET A 21 20.38 21.75 10.63
CA MET A 21 20.50 23.13 10.13
C MET A 21 20.80 23.25 8.63
N CYS A 22 21.21 22.16 7.97
CA CYS A 22 21.46 22.22 6.54
C CYS A 22 20.16 22.50 5.77
N PRO A 23 20.22 23.23 4.65
CA PRO A 23 19.11 23.28 3.70
C PRO A 23 18.67 21.87 3.33
N ASN A 24 17.36 21.61 3.33
CA ASN A 24 16.77 20.28 3.05
C ASN A 24 17.33 19.13 3.90
N TYR A 25 17.88 19.41 5.09
CA TYR A 25 18.44 18.42 6.00
C TYR A 25 19.44 17.49 5.29
N GLU A 26 20.48 18.06 4.67
CA GLU A 26 21.51 17.24 4.01
C GLU A 26 22.08 16.15 4.92
N SER A 27 22.45 15.03 4.28
CA SER A 27 23.17 13.95 4.93
C SER A 27 24.49 14.44 5.52
N VAL A 28 24.80 13.98 6.74
CA VAL A 28 26.12 14.15 7.35
C VAL A 28 27.15 13.16 6.79
N PHE A 29 26.71 12.16 6.01
CA PHE A 29 27.61 11.33 5.22
C PHE A 29 27.91 12.02 3.89
N LYS A 30 29.19 12.10 3.54
CA LYS A 30 29.66 12.69 2.30
C LYS A 30 30.48 11.67 1.52
N ASP A 31 30.18 11.52 0.24
CA ASP A 31 30.95 10.68 -0.69
C ASP A 31 32.07 11.46 -1.37
N THR A 32 31.95 12.78 -1.41
CA THR A 32 32.93 13.69 -2.00
C THR A 32 33.18 14.91 -1.12
N ILE A 33 34.44 15.35 -1.05
CA ILE A 33 34.85 16.64 -0.46
C ILE A 33 35.86 17.28 -1.43
N CYS A 34 35.63 18.53 -1.82
CA CYS A 34 36.52 19.26 -2.76
C CYS A 34 36.82 18.46 -4.05
N SER A 35 35.81 17.80 -4.61
CA SER A 35 35.92 16.90 -5.77
C SER A 35 36.82 15.67 -5.58
N VAL A 36 37.21 15.37 -4.35
CA VAL A 36 37.91 14.13 -3.98
C VAL A 36 36.89 13.13 -3.45
N GLU A 37 36.87 11.94 -4.03
CA GLU A 37 36.08 10.82 -3.52
C GLU A 37 36.67 10.31 -2.20
N ILE A 38 35.83 10.23 -1.18
CA ILE A 38 36.21 9.78 0.17
C ILE A 38 35.34 8.63 0.67
N SER A 39 34.28 8.29 -0.08
CA SER A 39 33.30 7.22 0.14
C SER A 39 32.71 7.15 1.56
N ASN A 40 31.45 7.56 1.68
CA ASN A 40 30.62 7.40 2.89
C ASN A 40 31.27 7.92 4.19
N LYS A 41 31.97 9.05 4.11
CA LYS A 41 32.62 9.65 5.28
C LYS A 41 31.57 10.26 6.20
N ASN A 42 31.49 9.78 7.44
CA ASN A 42 30.66 10.40 8.47
C ASN A 42 31.28 11.72 8.93
N MET A 43 30.59 12.82 8.68
CA MET A 43 30.95 14.18 9.12
C MET A 43 29.99 14.67 10.21
N SER A 44 29.31 13.78 10.93
CA SER A 44 28.40 14.17 12.00
C SER A 44 29.16 14.69 13.22
N GLU A 45 28.68 15.79 13.78
CA GLU A 45 29.06 16.27 15.10
C GLU A 45 27.81 16.43 15.97
N VAL A 46 28.00 16.27 17.28
CA VAL A 46 26.92 16.44 18.25
C VAL A 46 27.19 17.71 19.03
N ALA A 47 26.24 18.64 18.97
CA ALA A 47 26.25 19.85 19.79
C ALA A 47 25.31 19.68 20.98
N HIS A 48 25.72 20.20 22.12
CA HIS A 48 24.82 20.40 23.24
C HIS A 48 23.98 21.66 23.02
N VAL A 49 22.67 21.53 23.23
CA VAL A 49 21.68 22.61 23.19
C VAL A 49 21.95 23.58 24.33
N ILE A 50 22.07 23.08 25.55
CA ILE A 50 22.54 23.80 26.75
C ILE A 50 23.98 23.39 27.02
N ALA A 51 24.87 24.36 27.19
CA ALA A 51 26.29 24.10 27.36
C ALA A 51 26.59 23.37 28.67
N GLN A 52 27.62 22.51 28.64
CA GLN A 52 28.03 21.71 29.79
C GLN A 52 28.47 22.54 31.01
N SER A 53 29.01 23.74 30.79
CA SER A 53 29.40 24.65 31.87
C SER A 53 28.53 25.90 31.87
N LYS A 54 28.32 26.45 33.07
CA LYS A 54 27.63 27.74 33.27
C LYS A 54 28.27 28.90 32.49
N LYS A 55 29.58 28.84 32.24
CA LYS A 55 30.33 29.83 31.44
C LYS A 55 30.44 29.47 29.96
N GLY A 56 29.85 28.35 29.53
CA GLY A 56 29.87 27.91 28.15
C GLY A 56 28.98 28.77 27.26
N PRO A 57 29.09 28.65 25.93
CA PRO A 57 28.38 29.50 24.97
C PRO A 57 26.87 29.63 25.25
N ARG A 58 26.23 28.56 25.75
CA ARG A 58 24.80 28.51 26.11
C ARG A 58 24.57 27.94 27.51
N GLY A 59 25.42 28.30 28.48
CA GLY A 59 25.24 27.85 29.86
C GLY A 59 23.98 28.46 30.45
N GLU A 60 23.02 27.63 30.87
CA GLU A 60 21.80 28.09 31.55
C GLU A 60 21.91 27.89 33.06
N ASP A 61 21.57 28.93 33.83
CA ASP A 61 21.53 28.86 35.29
C ASP A 61 20.35 28.00 35.76
N GLY A 62 20.66 26.89 36.44
CA GLY A 62 19.66 26.00 37.02
C GLY A 62 19.22 24.84 36.13
N TYR A 63 19.92 24.55 35.03
CA TYR A 63 19.70 23.28 34.31
C TYR A 63 20.12 22.11 35.22
N THR A 64 19.14 21.26 35.57
CA THR A 64 19.31 20.10 36.44
C THR A 64 19.24 18.77 35.68
N GLY A 65 19.04 18.82 34.37
CA GLY A 65 19.00 17.64 33.51
C GLY A 65 20.38 17.06 33.23
N ASP A 66 20.40 15.87 32.66
CA ASP A 66 21.63 15.22 32.22
C ASP A 66 22.11 15.87 30.91
N ILE A 67 23.31 16.47 30.97
CA ILE A 67 23.90 17.22 29.86
C ILE A 67 24.08 16.32 28.63
N ASP A 68 24.38 15.03 28.82
CA ASP A 68 24.64 14.08 27.72
C ASP A 68 23.39 13.27 27.33
N ASP A 69 22.21 13.66 27.79
CA ASP A 69 20.96 13.02 27.42
C ASP A 69 20.44 13.48 26.07
N TYR A 70 19.71 12.62 25.38
CA TYR A 70 19.20 12.86 24.03
C TYR A 70 18.48 14.21 23.91
N ASP A 71 17.69 14.61 24.90
CA ASP A 71 16.93 15.86 24.90
C ASP A 71 17.79 17.13 24.89
N ASN A 72 19.06 17.04 25.27
CA ASN A 72 20.01 18.15 25.25
C ASN A 72 20.97 18.11 24.04
N LEU A 73 20.78 17.19 23.10
CA LEU A 73 21.69 17.01 21.96
C LEU A 73 21.01 17.33 20.63
N VAL A 74 21.79 17.86 19.68
CA VAL A 74 21.40 18.07 18.28
C VAL A 74 22.49 17.59 17.33
N LEU A 75 22.09 16.93 16.24
CA LEU A 75 23.02 16.41 15.22
C LEU A 75 23.27 17.47 14.15
N LEU A 76 24.53 17.83 13.94
CA LEU A 76 24.96 18.87 13.00
C LEU A 76 26.12 18.38 12.12
N CYS A 77 26.36 19.04 10.99
CA CYS A 77 27.63 18.93 10.27
C CYS A 77 28.66 19.88 10.88
N PRO A 78 29.96 19.75 10.57
CA PRO A 78 31.01 20.50 11.26
C PRO A 78 30.89 22.01 11.04
N THR A 79 30.39 22.43 9.87
CA THR A 79 30.11 23.83 9.55
C THR A 79 29.06 24.43 10.48
N HIS A 80 27.93 23.74 10.67
CA HIS A 80 26.84 24.24 11.50
C HIS A 80 27.13 24.09 12.98
N HIS A 81 27.83 23.04 13.39
CA HIS A 81 28.30 22.88 14.76
C HIS A 81 29.18 24.07 15.18
N LYS A 82 30.20 24.38 14.38
CA LYS A 82 31.07 25.54 14.60
C LYS A 82 30.30 26.86 14.61
N ALA A 83 29.36 27.06 13.69
CA ALA A 83 28.55 28.29 13.64
C ALA A 83 27.73 28.49 14.92
N VAL A 84 27.15 27.42 15.46
CA VAL A 84 26.37 27.43 16.69
C VAL A 84 27.25 27.74 17.89
N ASP A 85 28.43 27.13 17.99
CA ASP A 85 29.36 27.35 19.10
C ASP A 85 29.97 28.75 19.09
N ASP A 86 30.30 29.29 17.92
CA ASP A 86 30.90 30.62 17.78
C ASP A 86 29.88 31.76 17.98
N ASN A 87 28.57 31.50 17.85
CA ASN A 87 27.51 32.54 17.87
C ASN A 87 26.31 32.21 18.79
N PRO A 88 26.51 32.02 20.09
CA PRO A 88 25.47 31.54 21.00
C PRO A 88 24.23 32.45 21.10
N SER A 89 24.40 33.77 21.03
CA SER A 89 23.29 34.73 21.06
C SER A 89 22.38 34.63 19.82
N SER A 90 22.96 34.25 18.68
CA SER A 90 22.22 34.07 17.42
C SER A 90 21.54 32.70 17.32
N PHE A 91 22.04 31.72 18.07
CA PHE A 91 21.53 30.34 18.10
C PHE A 91 21.17 29.93 19.55
N PRO A 92 20.14 30.54 20.15
CA PRO A 92 19.74 30.21 21.52
C PRO A 92 19.25 28.77 21.63
N SER A 93 19.25 28.23 22.86
CA SER A 93 18.82 26.86 23.17
C SER A 93 17.42 26.54 22.62
N SER A 94 16.47 27.46 22.74
CA SER A 94 15.11 27.33 22.20
C SER A 94 15.09 27.12 20.68
N TRP A 95 15.95 27.81 19.94
CA TRP A 95 16.06 27.70 18.49
C TRP A 95 16.64 26.34 18.08
N LEU A 96 17.69 25.86 18.78
CA LEU A 96 18.27 24.54 18.52
C LEU A 96 17.27 23.42 18.81
N ARG A 97 16.47 23.54 19.88
CA ARG A 97 15.36 22.60 20.18
C ARG A 97 14.33 22.60 19.06
N ALA A 98 13.97 23.77 18.52
CA ALA A 98 13.05 23.87 17.41
C ALA A 98 13.60 23.16 16.16
N LYS A 99 14.86 23.40 15.79
CA LYS A 99 15.49 22.75 14.64
C LYS A 99 15.61 21.24 14.77
N LYS A 100 15.96 20.75 15.96
CA LYS A 100 15.93 19.30 16.26
C LYS A 100 14.53 18.74 16.00
N LYS A 101 13.50 19.38 16.55
CA LYS A 101 12.10 18.93 16.41
C LYS A 101 11.61 18.97 14.95
N GLU A 102 11.94 20.03 14.22
CA GLU A 102 11.60 20.17 12.79
C GLU A 102 12.20 19.04 11.94
N LEU A 103 13.49 18.72 12.16
CA LEU A 103 14.14 17.60 11.49
C LEU A 103 13.45 16.27 11.80
N GLU A 104 13.19 15.97 13.07
CA GLU A 104 12.58 14.71 13.47
C GLU A 104 11.15 14.56 12.94
N GLN A 105 10.39 15.66 12.88
CA GLN A 105 9.08 15.69 12.23
C GLN A 105 9.19 15.46 10.72
N TRP A 106 10.16 16.09 10.07
CA TRP A 106 10.40 15.87 8.64
C TRP A 106 10.76 14.41 8.36
N VAL A 107 11.64 13.79 9.16
CA VAL A 107 12.00 12.36 9.02
C VAL A 107 10.76 11.49 9.17
N ASN A 108 9.97 11.69 10.23
CA ASN A 108 8.75 10.90 10.45
C ASN A 108 7.75 11.08 9.31
N ASN A 109 7.54 12.30 8.82
CA ASN A 109 6.66 12.57 7.70
C ASN A 109 7.19 11.92 6.41
N SER A 110 8.49 11.99 6.13
CA SER A 110 9.09 11.33 4.96
C SER A 110 9.00 9.81 5.01
N LEU A 111 8.95 9.22 6.21
CA LEU A 111 8.72 7.78 6.40
C LEU A 111 7.24 7.39 6.35
N GLN A 112 6.32 8.29 6.72
CA GLN A 112 4.87 8.06 6.68
C GLN A 112 4.24 8.39 5.33
N LEU A 113 4.80 9.36 4.59
CA LEU A 113 4.38 9.75 3.24
C LEU A 113 5.00 8.83 2.19
N ASP A 114 4.71 7.52 2.25
CA ASP A 114 4.87 6.73 1.05
C ASP A 114 3.71 7.08 0.10
N SER A 115 3.91 8.09 -0.74
CA SER A 115 2.92 8.54 -1.74
C SER A 115 2.38 7.38 -2.57
N ARG A 116 3.22 6.35 -2.77
CA ARG A 116 2.87 5.11 -3.47
C ARG A 116 1.77 4.32 -2.75
N ARG A 117 1.88 4.13 -1.43
CA ARG A 117 0.81 3.46 -0.65
C ARG A 117 -0.48 4.25 -0.70
N ASN A 118 -0.41 5.59 -0.60
CA ASN A 118 -1.60 6.43 -0.69
C ASN A 118 -2.28 6.31 -2.06
N SER A 119 -1.52 6.20 -3.15
CA SER A 119 -2.07 5.90 -4.48
C SER A 119 -2.80 4.57 -4.50
N ASP A 120 -2.18 3.48 -3.99
CA ASP A 120 -2.83 2.16 -3.92
C ASP A 120 -4.11 2.19 -3.09
N VAL A 121 -4.07 2.85 -1.92
CA VAL A 121 -5.22 3.00 -1.02
C VAL A 121 -6.37 3.75 -1.71
N ASN A 122 -6.08 4.83 -2.43
CA ASN A 122 -7.09 5.59 -3.14
C ASN A 122 -7.71 4.79 -4.30
N ALA A 123 -6.88 4.08 -5.07
CA ALA A 123 -7.32 3.20 -6.14
C ALA A 123 -8.22 2.08 -5.59
N LEU A 124 -7.81 1.41 -4.50
CA LEU A 124 -8.61 0.37 -3.84
C LEU A 124 -9.93 0.91 -3.28
N ARG A 125 -9.96 2.11 -2.70
CA ARG A 125 -11.22 2.70 -2.20
C ARG A 125 -12.22 2.93 -3.34
N LEU A 126 -11.77 3.47 -4.46
CA LEU A 126 -12.62 3.70 -5.62
C LEU A 126 -13.11 2.38 -6.21
N LEU A 127 -12.23 1.37 -6.27
CA LEU A 127 -12.63 0.04 -6.71
C LEU A 127 -13.70 -0.59 -5.80
N MET A 128 -13.50 -0.61 -4.48
CA MET A 128 -14.42 -1.27 -3.55
C MET A 128 -15.79 -0.58 -3.46
N LYS A 129 -15.87 0.73 -3.74
CA LYS A 129 -17.14 1.45 -3.87
C LYS A 129 -17.97 0.99 -5.07
N ASN A 130 -17.32 0.57 -6.15
CA ASN A 130 -17.97 0.19 -7.41
C ASN A 130 -17.98 -1.33 -7.65
N LEU A 131 -17.21 -2.09 -6.88
CA LEU A 131 -17.15 -3.55 -6.96
C LEU A 131 -17.83 -4.16 -5.74
N ALA A 132 -18.85 -4.99 -5.97
CA ALA A 132 -19.53 -5.75 -4.93
C ALA A 132 -18.65 -6.90 -4.37
N PHE A 133 -17.43 -6.59 -3.94
CA PHE A 133 -16.34 -7.54 -3.71
C PHE A 133 -16.69 -8.66 -2.73
N THR A 134 -17.37 -8.35 -1.63
CA THR A 134 -17.82 -9.34 -0.63
C THR A 134 -18.94 -10.25 -1.13
N ARG A 135 -19.64 -9.88 -2.21
CA ARG A 135 -20.77 -10.63 -2.77
C ARG A 135 -20.35 -11.61 -3.86
N ILE A 136 -19.19 -11.41 -4.49
CA ILE A 136 -18.74 -12.19 -5.67
C ILE A 136 -18.72 -13.69 -5.40
N ARG A 137 -18.23 -14.11 -4.23
CA ARG A 137 -18.22 -15.52 -3.83
C ARG A 137 -19.61 -16.15 -3.90
N ALA A 138 -20.60 -15.48 -3.31
CA ALA A 138 -21.97 -16.00 -3.25
C ALA A 138 -22.63 -16.05 -4.64
N GLN A 139 -22.21 -15.20 -5.56
CA GLN A 139 -22.74 -15.16 -6.92
C GLN A 139 -22.38 -16.40 -7.74
N CYS A 140 -21.31 -17.11 -7.38
CA CYS A 140 -20.85 -18.32 -8.08
C CYS A 140 -20.95 -19.59 -7.22
N ASP A 141 -21.68 -19.57 -6.11
CA ASP A 141 -21.72 -20.69 -5.15
C ASP A 141 -22.43 -21.93 -5.68
N ASP A 142 -23.48 -21.76 -6.49
CA ASP A 142 -24.31 -22.84 -7.02
C ASP A 142 -23.75 -23.48 -8.30
N LEU A 143 -22.57 -23.04 -8.75
CA LEU A 143 -21.93 -23.61 -9.94
C LEU A 143 -21.56 -25.09 -9.72
N PRO A 144 -21.70 -25.94 -10.75
CA PRO A 144 -22.03 -25.60 -12.14
C PRO A 144 -23.53 -25.56 -12.45
N ASP A 145 -24.42 -25.75 -11.47
CA ASP A 145 -25.86 -25.90 -11.74
C ASP A 145 -26.53 -24.57 -12.10
N SER A 146 -26.11 -23.49 -11.45
CA SER A 146 -26.52 -22.12 -11.78
C SER A 146 -25.55 -21.10 -11.18
N PHE A 147 -25.66 -19.84 -11.58
CA PHE A 147 -24.98 -18.72 -10.93
C PHE A 147 -25.86 -17.45 -10.95
N ASP A 148 -25.54 -16.47 -10.11
CA ASP A 148 -26.20 -15.17 -10.05
C ASP A 148 -25.73 -14.29 -11.22
N LEU A 149 -26.66 -13.71 -11.99
CA LEU A 149 -26.33 -12.90 -13.18
C LEU A 149 -25.39 -11.73 -12.84
N ASN A 150 -25.51 -11.17 -11.64
CA ASN A 150 -24.67 -10.07 -11.16
C ASN A 150 -23.18 -10.48 -11.00
N PHE A 151 -22.85 -11.77 -11.16
CA PHE A 151 -21.46 -12.20 -11.28
C PHE A 151 -20.74 -11.43 -12.39
N PHE A 152 -21.42 -11.18 -13.53
CA PHE A 152 -20.83 -10.48 -14.67
C PHE A 152 -20.56 -8.99 -14.43
N ASP A 153 -21.27 -8.35 -13.47
CA ASP A 153 -21.04 -6.96 -13.10
C ASP A 153 -19.59 -6.74 -12.61
N THR A 154 -18.98 -7.78 -12.02
CA THR A 154 -17.56 -7.75 -11.64
C THR A 154 -16.68 -7.46 -12.84
N GLY A 155 -16.96 -8.07 -13.99
CA GLY A 155 -16.21 -7.88 -15.23
C GLY A 155 -16.34 -6.45 -15.72
N THR A 156 -17.55 -5.91 -15.73
CA THR A 156 -17.81 -4.52 -16.10
C THR A 156 -17.04 -3.54 -15.22
N THR A 157 -17.05 -3.73 -13.90
CA THR A 157 -16.26 -2.87 -12.99
C THR A 157 -14.76 -3.02 -13.24
N LEU A 158 -14.25 -4.23 -13.48
CA LEU A 158 -12.84 -4.47 -13.76
C LEU A 158 -12.39 -3.84 -15.10
N ASP A 159 -13.25 -3.86 -16.12
CA ASP A 159 -12.98 -3.25 -17.42
C ASP A 159 -12.98 -1.72 -17.35
N ASN A 160 -13.89 -1.13 -16.57
CA ASN A 160 -13.98 0.31 -16.41
C ASN A 160 -12.90 0.87 -15.47
N PHE A 161 -12.43 0.09 -14.51
CA PHE A 161 -11.44 0.54 -13.53
C PHE A 161 -10.17 1.19 -14.14
N PRO A 162 -9.47 0.58 -15.11
CA PRO A 162 -8.32 1.22 -15.77
C PRO A 162 -8.72 2.34 -16.74
N ILE A 163 -9.98 2.43 -17.16
CA ILE A 163 -10.49 3.52 -18.01
C ILE A 163 -10.74 4.77 -17.15
N ASP A 164 -11.41 4.58 -16.02
CA ASP A 164 -11.79 5.64 -15.08
C ASP A 164 -10.58 6.13 -14.26
N LEU A 165 -9.61 5.25 -14.00
CA LEU A 165 -8.38 5.57 -13.27
C LEU A 165 -7.15 4.98 -13.98
N PRO A 166 -6.65 5.63 -15.06
CA PRO A 166 -5.57 5.11 -15.89
C PRO A 166 -4.23 4.91 -15.17
N ASP A 167 -4.01 5.61 -14.06
CA ASP A 167 -2.82 5.53 -13.22
C ASP A 167 -3.02 4.63 -11.98
N ALA A 168 -4.16 3.95 -11.87
CA ALA A 168 -4.46 3.03 -10.77
C ALA A 168 -3.54 1.81 -10.72
N ARG A 169 -3.08 1.37 -11.89
CA ARG A 169 -2.34 0.12 -12.07
C ARG A 169 -1.11 0.28 -12.95
N PRO A 170 -0.04 -0.50 -12.72
CA PRO A 170 0.08 -1.49 -11.65
C PRO A 170 0.09 -0.85 -10.26
N PHE A 171 -0.47 -1.54 -9.26
CA PHE A 171 -0.32 -1.08 -7.87
C PHE A 171 1.16 -1.00 -7.50
N TYR A 172 1.53 -0.04 -6.67
CA TYR A 172 2.90 0.11 -6.21
C TYR A 172 3.32 -1.03 -5.27
N ASP A 173 2.40 -1.56 -4.48
CA ASP A 173 2.58 -2.84 -3.81
C ASP A 173 2.53 -3.99 -4.82
N GLY A 174 3.72 -4.50 -5.16
CA GLY A 174 3.86 -5.59 -6.12
C GLY A 174 3.18 -6.90 -5.70
N VAL A 175 2.97 -7.14 -4.40
CA VAL A 175 2.26 -8.34 -3.93
C VAL A 175 0.75 -8.17 -4.09
N LEU A 176 0.24 -6.96 -3.83
CA LEU A 176 -1.14 -6.60 -4.17
C LEU A 176 -1.40 -6.79 -5.66
N GLU A 177 -0.54 -6.21 -6.52
CA GLU A 177 -0.66 -6.27 -7.97
C GLU A 177 -0.69 -7.71 -8.50
N ALA A 178 0.20 -8.57 -8.00
CA ALA A 178 0.25 -9.97 -8.39
C ALA A 178 -1.04 -10.72 -8.00
N LYS A 179 -1.52 -10.55 -6.76
CA LYS A 179 -2.75 -11.19 -6.28
C LYS A 179 -3.99 -10.69 -7.00
N PHE A 180 -4.05 -9.38 -7.28
CA PHE A 180 -5.14 -8.77 -8.02
C PHE A 180 -5.19 -9.28 -9.46
N SER A 181 -4.03 -9.35 -10.13
CA SER A 181 -3.93 -9.88 -11.49
C SER A 181 -4.37 -11.34 -11.60
N GLU A 182 -4.01 -12.19 -10.64
CA GLU A 182 -4.45 -13.59 -10.62
C GLU A 182 -5.96 -13.73 -10.32
N PHE A 183 -6.50 -12.87 -9.45
CA PHE A 183 -7.95 -12.77 -9.24
C PHE A 183 -8.68 -12.36 -10.53
N GLU A 184 -8.24 -11.29 -11.20
CA GLU A 184 -8.83 -10.82 -12.45
C GLU A 184 -8.74 -11.89 -13.55
N LYS A 185 -7.57 -12.51 -13.71
CA LYS A 185 -7.36 -13.58 -14.71
C LYS A 185 -8.27 -14.77 -14.45
N SER A 186 -8.31 -15.28 -13.22
CA SER A 186 -9.17 -16.43 -12.89
C SER A 186 -10.65 -16.09 -12.99
N TYR A 187 -11.05 -14.85 -12.69
CA TYR A 187 -12.40 -14.34 -12.95
C TYR A 187 -12.73 -14.37 -14.45
N ARG A 188 -11.85 -13.86 -15.31
CA ARG A 188 -12.04 -13.84 -16.78
C ARG A 188 -12.16 -15.24 -17.34
N GLU A 189 -11.30 -16.16 -16.91
CA GLU A 189 -11.33 -17.57 -17.30
C GLU A 189 -12.66 -18.24 -16.93
N LEU A 190 -13.18 -17.96 -15.73
CA LEU A 190 -14.49 -18.46 -15.29
C LEU A 190 -15.63 -17.78 -16.05
N SER A 191 -15.67 -16.45 -16.10
CA SER A 191 -16.67 -15.67 -16.83
C SER A 191 -16.79 -16.13 -18.29
N TRP A 192 -15.67 -16.40 -18.96
CA TRP A 192 -15.64 -16.84 -20.34
C TRP A 192 -16.37 -18.17 -20.54
N ILE A 193 -16.14 -19.18 -19.69
CA ILE A 193 -16.83 -20.47 -19.80
C ILE A 193 -18.31 -20.37 -19.44
N LEU A 194 -18.69 -19.44 -18.56
CA LEU A 194 -20.10 -19.20 -18.23
C LEU A 194 -20.87 -18.57 -19.41
N SER A 195 -20.18 -17.81 -20.27
CA SER A 195 -20.74 -17.21 -21.49
C SER A 195 -20.46 -18.00 -22.78
N SER A 196 -19.83 -19.17 -22.68
CA SER A 196 -19.38 -19.91 -23.86
C SER A 196 -20.50 -20.73 -24.51
N HIS A 197 -20.20 -21.20 -25.72
CA HIS A 197 -21.07 -22.05 -26.51
C HIS A 197 -20.28 -23.27 -27.00
N ILE A 198 -21.01 -24.36 -27.24
CA ILE A 198 -20.48 -25.61 -27.79
C ILE A 198 -21.02 -25.76 -29.20
N GLU A 199 -20.15 -26.02 -30.16
CA GLU A 199 -20.56 -26.36 -31.52
C GLU A 199 -20.81 -27.86 -31.61
N THR A 200 -21.97 -28.24 -32.14
CA THR A 200 -22.35 -29.64 -32.34
C THR A 200 -22.73 -29.88 -33.79
N GLU A 201 -22.34 -31.04 -34.33
CA GLU A 201 -22.63 -31.40 -35.74
C GLU A 201 -24.14 -31.49 -36.04
N LYS A 202 -24.98 -31.76 -35.02
CA LYS A 202 -26.42 -32.05 -35.18
C LYS A 202 -27.36 -30.93 -34.72
N LYS A 203 -26.98 -30.14 -33.72
CA LYS A 203 -27.84 -29.08 -33.12
C LYS A 203 -27.30 -27.66 -33.33
N GLY A 204 -26.18 -27.50 -34.03
CA GLY A 204 -25.51 -26.21 -34.16
C GLY A 204 -24.87 -25.76 -32.84
N THR A 205 -24.92 -24.46 -32.55
CA THR A 205 -24.31 -23.83 -31.38
C THR A 205 -25.22 -23.91 -30.15
N ILE A 206 -24.75 -24.53 -29.06
CA ILE A 206 -25.47 -24.70 -27.79
C ILE A 206 -24.80 -23.84 -26.73
N SER A 207 -25.50 -22.86 -26.13
CA SER A 207 -24.99 -22.11 -24.99
C SER A 207 -24.83 -23.02 -23.77
N VAL A 208 -23.72 -22.87 -23.03
CA VAL A 208 -23.46 -23.65 -21.81
C VAL A 208 -24.50 -23.34 -20.73
N TYR A 209 -24.88 -22.07 -20.60
CA TYR A 209 -25.93 -21.60 -19.71
C TYR A 209 -27.11 -21.04 -20.50
N ARG A 210 -28.31 -21.13 -19.93
CA ARG A 210 -29.56 -20.62 -20.54
C ARG A 210 -29.80 -19.16 -20.16
N GLU A 211 -30.88 -18.61 -20.68
CA GLU A 211 -31.39 -17.30 -20.25
C GLU A 211 -31.63 -17.22 -18.74
N ALA A 212 -31.45 -16.02 -18.19
CA ALA A 212 -31.62 -15.76 -16.77
C ALA A 212 -33.08 -15.90 -16.33
N ILE A 213 -33.29 -16.50 -15.16
CA ILE A 213 -34.59 -16.69 -14.52
C ILE A 213 -34.63 -15.89 -13.22
N GLN A 214 -35.67 -15.10 -13.03
CA GLN A 214 -35.87 -14.36 -11.79
C GLN A 214 -36.29 -15.29 -10.65
N ARG A 215 -35.60 -15.20 -9.51
CA ARG A 215 -36.00 -15.83 -8.23
C ARG A 215 -35.90 -14.79 -7.11
N GLY A 216 -37.05 -14.32 -6.65
CA GLY A 216 -37.10 -13.20 -5.70
C GLY A 216 -36.53 -11.92 -6.32
N SER A 217 -35.58 -11.30 -5.63
CA SER A 217 -34.92 -10.05 -6.08
C SER A 217 -33.68 -10.27 -6.95
N ARG A 218 -33.39 -11.52 -7.35
CA ARG A 218 -32.16 -11.89 -8.08
C ARG A 218 -32.48 -12.63 -9.37
N TYR A 219 -31.55 -12.56 -10.31
CA TYR A 219 -31.60 -13.30 -11.58
C TYR A 219 -30.54 -14.40 -11.55
N TYR A 220 -30.95 -15.63 -11.84
CA TYR A 220 -30.09 -16.79 -11.85
C TYR A 220 -29.99 -17.36 -13.26
N VAL A 221 -28.80 -17.74 -13.67
CA VAL A 221 -28.54 -18.30 -14.99
C VAL A 221 -28.35 -19.81 -14.83
N PRO A 222 -29.32 -20.65 -15.22
CA PRO A 222 -29.22 -22.11 -15.03
C PRO A 222 -28.41 -22.77 -16.13
N LEU A 223 -27.71 -23.85 -15.79
CA LEU A 223 -27.00 -24.70 -16.75
C LEU A 223 -27.98 -25.25 -17.80
N ASN A 224 -27.55 -25.33 -19.06
CA ASN A 224 -28.38 -25.85 -20.15
C ASN A 224 -28.49 -27.39 -20.15
N LYS A 225 -28.89 -27.98 -19.01
CA LYS A 225 -28.94 -29.44 -18.81
C LYS A 225 -29.72 -30.17 -19.90
N GLY A 226 -30.85 -29.62 -20.35
CA GLY A 226 -31.72 -30.29 -21.33
C GLY A 226 -31.09 -30.45 -22.71
N GLU A 227 -30.16 -29.57 -23.10
CA GLU A 227 -29.45 -29.70 -24.38
C GLU A 227 -28.07 -30.29 -24.21
N LEU A 228 -27.39 -29.99 -23.10
CA LEU A 228 -26.06 -30.48 -22.78
C LEU A 228 -26.07 -31.97 -22.44
N TYR A 229 -27.01 -32.49 -21.65
CA TYR A 229 -26.95 -33.91 -21.24
C TYR A 229 -27.17 -34.90 -22.40
N ALA A 230 -27.51 -34.37 -23.59
CA ALA A 230 -27.59 -35.14 -24.82
C ALA A 230 -26.25 -35.28 -25.56
N ILE A 231 -25.17 -34.67 -25.08
CA ILE A 231 -23.83 -34.69 -25.67
C ILE A 231 -22.78 -35.17 -24.64
N GLU A 232 -21.74 -35.86 -25.11
CA GLU A 232 -20.73 -36.52 -24.25
C GLU A 232 -19.89 -35.48 -23.48
N GLU A 233 -19.64 -34.33 -24.08
CA GLU A 233 -18.84 -33.21 -23.58
C GLU A 233 -19.47 -32.51 -22.36
N SER A 234 -20.74 -32.82 -22.04
CA SER A 234 -21.44 -32.18 -20.92
C SER A 234 -20.78 -32.42 -19.57
N PHE A 235 -20.25 -33.62 -19.35
CA PHE A 235 -19.55 -33.95 -18.11
C PHE A 235 -18.21 -33.22 -18.01
N GLU A 236 -17.47 -33.14 -19.12
CA GLU A 236 -16.19 -32.45 -19.21
C GLU A 236 -16.34 -30.96 -18.93
N ILE A 237 -17.35 -30.31 -19.51
CA ILE A 237 -17.62 -28.89 -19.30
C ILE A 237 -18.01 -28.61 -17.85
N GLN A 238 -18.83 -29.46 -17.23
CA GLN A 238 -19.18 -29.31 -15.82
C GLN A 238 -17.94 -29.44 -14.92
N ASN A 239 -17.02 -30.36 -15.22
CA ASN A 239 -15.77 -30.50 -14.49
C ASN A 239 -14.85 -29.30 -14.68
N GLU A 240 -14.75 -28.78 -15.90
CA GLU A 240 -13.97 -27.57 -16.20
C GLU A 240 -14.53 -26.34 -15.45
N ILE A 241 -15.85 -26.17 -15.41
CA ILE A 241 -16.51 -25.11 -14.63
C ILE A 241 -16.18 -25.26 -13.14
N ARG A 242 -16.23 -26.48 -12.58
CA ARG A 242 -15.88 -26.73 -11.17
C ARG A 242 -14.42 -26.37 -10.90
N ALA A 243 -13.50 -26.79 -11.76
CA ALA A 243 -12.07 -26.51 -11.62
C ALA A 243 -11.77 -25.00 -11.69
N ARG A 244 -12.36 -24.30 -12.66
CA ARG A 244 -12.20 -22.83 -12.80
C ARG A 244 -12.81 -22.08 -11.63
N ARG A 245 -13.97 -22.51 -11.12
CA ARG A 245 -14.55 -21.96 -9.89
C ARG A 245 -13.61 -22.12 -8.71
N GLU A 246 -13.06 -23.32 -8.50
CA GLU A 246 -12.14 -23.57 -7.37
C GLU A 246 -10.90 -22.68 -7.46
N LYS A 247 -10.29 -22.60 -8.65
CA LYS A 247 -9.17 -21.69 -8.92
C LYS A 247 -9.54 -20.24 -8.61
N PHE A 248 -10.66 -19.76 -9.15
CA PHE A 248 -11.16 -18.41 -8.91
C PHE A 248 -11.37 -18.13 -7.41
N LEU A 249 -12.03 -19.03 -6.68
CA LEU A 249 -12.28 -18.88 -5.24
C LEU A 249 -10.98 -18.84 -4.44
N ASN A 250 -9.98 -19.64 -4.82
CA ASN A 250 -8.67 -19.60 -4.19
C ASN A 250 -7.98 -18.23 -4.41
N CYS A 251 -7.96 -17.72 -5.64
CA CYS A 251 -7.42 -16.40 -5.96
C CYS A 251 -8.16 -15.27 -5.21
N TYR A 252 -9.50 -15.33 -5.19
CA TYR A 252 -10.35 -14.39 -4.45
C TYR A 252 -10.04 -14.38 -2.95
N VAL A 253 -9.96 -15.56 -2.32
CA VAL A 253 -9.67 -15.68 -0.88
C VAL A 253 -8.27 -15.15 -0.56
N GLU A 254 -7.29 -15.43 -1.41
CA GLU A 254 -5.92 -14.95 -1.22
C GLU A 254 -5.81 -13.43 -1.37
N LEU A 255 -6.51 -12.82 -2.33
CA LEU A 255 -6.61 -11.38 -2.46
C LEU A 255 -7.32 -10.77 -1.24
N MET A 256 -8.47 -11.32 -0.85
CA MET A 256 -9.24 -10.83 0.30
C MET A 256 -8.44 -10.87 1.61
N LYS A 257 -7.73 -11.99 1.89
CA LYS A 257 -6.86 -12.10 3.08
C LYS A 257 -5.76 -11.05 3.05
N TYR A 258 -5.14 -10.85 1.89
CA TYR A 258 -4.06 -9.90 1.73
C TYR A 258 -4.54 -8.46 1.96
N LEU A 259 -5.67 -8.08 1.38
CA LEU A 259 -6.31 -6.77 1.60
C LEU A 259 -6.66 -6.56 3.08
N ARG A 260 -7.30 -7.54 3.73
CA ARG A 260 -7.68 -7.43 5.15
C ARG A 260 -6.48 -7.24 6.09
N PHE A 261 -5.33 -7.83 5.76
CA PHE A 261 -4.15 -7.77 6.61
C PHE A 261 -3.28 -6.54 6.33
N ASN A 262 -3.06 -6.20 5.05
CA ASN A 262 -2.11 -5.17 4.64
C ASN A 262 -2.75 -3.81 4.34
N TYR A 263 -4.08 -3.78 4.13
CA TYR A 263 -4.87 -2.59 3.84
C TYR A 263 -6.10 -2.49 4.76
N PRO A 264 -5.94 -2.51 6.10
CA PRO A 264 -7.05 -2.45 7.04
C PRO A 264 -7.89 -1.16 6.93
N GLU A 265 -7.37 -0.11 6.30
CA GLU A 265 -8.06 1.15 6.02
C GLU A 265 -9.06 1.09 4.85
N ILE A 266 -9.16 -0.05 4.15
CA ILE A 266 -10.08 -0.27 3.03
C ILE A 266 -11.30 -1.04 3.52
N ASP A 267 -12.48 -0.42 3.38
CA ASP A 267 -13.75 -1.12 3.59
C ASP A 267 -14.11 -1.95 2.35
N LEU A 268 -13.92 -3.27 2.45
CA LEU A 268 -14.22 -4.23 1.39
C LEU A 268 -15.73 -4.38 1.11
N ASN A 269 -16.60 -3.86 1.99
CA ASN A 269 -18.05 -3.90 1.85
C ASN A 269 -18.66 -2.53 1.51
N SER A 270 -17.84 -1.59 1.02
CA SER A 270 -18.25 -0.23 0.68
C SER A 270 -19.04 -0.09 -0.63
N TYR A 271 -19.41 -1.20 -1.26
CA TYR A 271 -20.16 -1.20 -2.52
C TYR A 271 -21.54 -0.56 -2.36
N GLU A 272 -21.77 0.50 -3.14
CA GLU A 272 -23.04 1.22 -3.21
C GLU A 272 -23.61 1.05 -4.63
N PRO A 273 -24.68 0.25 -4.82
CA PRO A 273 -25.34 0.19 -6.12
C PRO A 273 -25.93 1.57 -6.45
N TYR A 274 -25.78 2.02 -7.70
CA TYR A 274 -26.40 3.26 -8.16
C TYR A 274 -27.90 3.25 -7.84
N GLN A 275 -28.34 4.20 -7.01
CA GLN A 275 -29.76 4.45 -6.77
C GLN A 275 -30.27 5.28 -7.94
N TRP A 276 -31.19 4.73 -8.73
CA TRP A 276 -31.86 5.41 -9.83
C TRP A 276 -33.18 6.00 -9.34
#